data_AF-A0A6H5KBF7-F1
#
_entry.id   AF-A0A6H5KBF7-F1
#
_cell.length_a   1.000
_cell.length_b   1.000
_cell.length_c   1.000
_cell.angle_alpha   90.00
_cell.angle_beta   90.00
_cell.angle_gamma   90.00
#
_symmetry.space_group_name_H-M   'P 1'
#
loop_
_entity.id
_entity.type
_entity.pdbx_description
1 polymer ?
#
loop_
_entity_poly.entity_id
_entity_poly.type
_entity_poly.pdbx_seq_one_letter_code
_entity_poly.pdbx_strand_id
1 'polypeptide(L)'
;MLREREWKDATIKVLYKKGDRSNCNNYRGISLLSHVGKVPIKIITNRLSAFCEANNILPEEQCGFRHGRSTVDMLFVVRHLQELGRRKKIPLYMCFVDLNKA
;
A
#
# COMPACT_ATOMS: atom_id res chain seq x y z
N MET A 1 -37.63 -1.36 -3.73
CA MET A 1 -37.23 -2.72 -4.14
C MET A 1 -35.69 -2.73 -4.17
N LEU A 2 -35.03 -3.24 -3.12
CA LEU A 2 -33.57 -3.31 -3.06
C LEU A 2 -33.09 -4.32 -4.10
N ARG A 3 -32.24 -3.91 -5.03
CA ARG A 3 -31.72 -4.82 -6.07
C ARG A 3 -30.80 -5.84 -5.40
N GLU A 4 -31.05 -7.13 -5.61
CA GLU A 4 -30.38 -8.28 -4.96
C GLU A 4 -28.84 -8.35 -5.14
N ARG A 5 -28.21 -7.41 -5.86
CA ARG A 5 -26.79 -7.42 -6.21
C ARG A 5 -25.99 -6.17 -5.81
N GLU A 6 -26.61 -5.19 -5.12
CA GLU A 6 -25.93 -3.93 -4.75
C GLU A 6 -24.69 -4.12 -3.86
N TRP A 7 -24.55 -5.26 -3.18
CA TRP A 7 -23.36 -5.55 -2.38
C TRP A 7 -22.11 -5.85 -3.21
N LYS A 8 -22.27 -6.22 -4.48
CA LYS A 8 -21.17 -6.49 -5.41
C LYS A 8 -20.74 -5.23 -6.18
N ASP A 9 -21.61 -4.24 -6.24
CA ASP A 9 -21.36 -3.01 -6.99
C ASP A 9 -20.52 -2.02 -6.17
N ALA A 10 -19.73 -1.21 -6.87
CA ALA A 10 -18.95 -0.13 -6.26
C ALA A 10 -19.25 1.20 -6.95
N THR A 11 -19.41 2.26 -6.17
CA THR A 11 -19.53 3.62 -6.69
C THR A 11 -18.14 4.24 -6.80
N ILE A 12 -17.74 4.66 -8.00
CA ILE A 12 -16.46 5.34 -8.19
C ILE A 12 -16.61 6.81 -7.77
N LYS A 13 -15.76 7.26 -6.85
CA LYS A 13 -15.59 8.67 -6.49
C LYS A 13 -14.23 9.16 -6.97
N VAL A 14 -14.23 10.31 -7.63
CA VAL A 14 -13.02 10.91 -8.18
C VAL A 14 -12.46 11.90 -7.16
N LEU A 15 -11.27 11.63 -6.64
CA LEU A 15 -10.56 12.46 -5.66
C LEU A 15 -9.45 13.24 -6.35
N TYR A 16 -9.45 14.57 -6.21
CA TYR A 16 -8.33 15.39 -6.65
C TYR A 16 -7.08 15.10 -5.80
N LYS A 17 -5.93 14.86 -6.45
CA LYS A 17 -4.66 14.51 -5.79
C LYS A 17 -3.73 15.72 -5.63
N LYS A 18 -3.28 16.33 -6.73
CA LYS A 18 -2.33 17.48 -6.76
C LYS A 18 -2.15 18.01 -8.19
N GLY A 19 -1.68 19.24 -8.37
CA GLY A 19 -1.32 19.82 -9.67
C GLY A 19 -2.40 20.73 -10.28
N ASP A 20 -2.49 20.77 -11.61
CA ASP A 20 -3.55 21.50 -12.30
C ASP A 20 -4.88 20.71 -12.27
N ARG A 21 -5.98 21.39 -11.94
CA ARG A 21 -7.33 20.82 -11.90
C ARG A 21 -7.91 20.56 -13.29
N SER A 22 -7.39 21.20 -14.34
CA SER A 22 -7.84 20.93 -15.71
C SER A 22 -7.35 19.57 -16.23
N ASN A 23 -6.25 19.05 -15.67
CA ASN A 23 -5.64 17.80 -16.11
C ASN A 23 -6.24 16.58 -15.38
N CYS A 24 -6.93 15.71 -16.13
CA CYS A 24 -7.57 14.51 -15.59
C CYS A 24 -6.60 13.54 -14.87
N ASN A 25 -5.31 13.51 -15.21
CA ASN A 25 -4.32 12.64 -14.56
C ASN A 25 -4.05 13.03 -13.09
N ASN A 26 -4.46 14.23 -12.68
CA ASN A 26 -4.31 14.73 -11.31
C ASN A 26 -5.43 14.26 -10.36
N TYR A 27 -6.30 13.38 -10.83
CA TYR A 27 -7.37 12.78 -10.06
C TYR A 27 -7.15 11.28 -9.86
N ARG A 28 -7.71 10.75 -8.77
CA ARG A 28 -7.70 9.32 -8.42
C ARG A 28 -9.12 8.82 -8.25
N GLY A 29 -9.52 7.82 -9.02
CA GLY A 29 -10.76 7.09 -8.79
C GLY A 29 -10.62 6.18 -7.57
N ILE A 30 -11.57 6.26 -6.64
CA ILE A 30 -11.69 5.37 -5.48
C ILE A 30 -13.01 4.64 -5.60
N SER A 31 -12.97 3.31 -5.59
CA SER A 31 -14.16 2.47 -5.58
C SER A 31 -14.72 2.36 -4.16
N LEU A 32 -15.90 2.93 -3.93
CA LEU A 32 -16.61 2.83 -2.66
C LEU A 32 -17.62 1.70 -2.71
N LEU A 33 -17.36 0.68 -1.90
CA LEU A 33 -18.25 -0.45 -1.68
C LEU A 33 -19.28 -0.13 -0.61
N SER A 34 -20.46 -0.74 -0.71
CA SER A 34 -21.45 -0.73 0.36
C SER A 34 -20.90 -1.38 1.64
N HIS A 35 -21.52 -1.09 2.79
CA HIS A 35 -21.12 -1.70 4.06
C HIS A 35 -21.12 -3.23 4.00
N VAL A 36 -22.14 -3.81 3.36
CA VAL A 36 -22.24 -5.26 3.15
C VAL A 36 -21.14 -5.77 2.23
N GLY A 37 -20.83 -5.06 1.14
CA GLY A 37 -19.76 -5.45 0.20
C GLY A 37 -18.35 -5.45 0.81
N LYS A 38 -18.11 -4.62 1.84
CA LYS A 38 -16.82 -4.60 2.56
C LYS A 38 -16.57 -5.85 3.41
N VAL A 39 -17.63 -6.51 3.90
CA VAL A 39 -17.50 -7.70 4.76
C VAL A 39 -16.77 -8.86 4.06
N PRO A 40 -17.21 -9.36 2.90
CA PRO A 40 -16.51 -10.46 2.23
C PRO A 40 -15.09 -10.07 1.81
N ILE A 41 -14.88 -8.82 1.37
CA ILE A 41 -13.54 -8.33 1.01
C ILE A 41 -12.62 -8.33 2.22
N LYS A 42 -13.09 -7.88 3.39
CA LYS A 42 -12.30 -7.92 4.62
C LYS A 42 -11.92 -9.35 5.01
N ILE A 43 -12.84 -10.30 4.88
CA ILE A 43 -12.57 -11.73 5.12
C ILE A 43 -11.48 -12.24 4.17
N ILE A 44 -11.60 -11.95 2.87
CA ILE A 44 -10.62 -12.36 1.86
C ILE A 44 -9.26 -11.73 2.14
N THR A 45 -9.19 -10.41 2.40
CA THR A 45 -7.94 -9.71 2.73
C THR A 45 -7.26 -10.31 3.95
N ASN A 46 -8.01 -10.61 5.02
CA ASN A 46 -7.43 -11.21 6.21
C ASN A 46 -6.87 -12.62 5.94
N ARG A 47 -7.59 -13.44 5.16
CA ARG A 47 -7.12 -14.80 4.79
C ARG A 47 -5.88 -14.75 3.91
N LEU A 48 -5.86 -13.85 2.92
CA LEU A 48 -4.69 -13.66 2.05
C LEU A 48 -3.48 -13.16 2.84
N SER A 49 -3.68 -12.18 3.74
CA SER A 49 -2.61 -11.69 4.59
C SER A 49 -2.02 -12.81 5.45
N ALA A 50 -2.86 -13.59 6.12
CA ALA A 50 -2.39 -14.72 6.94
C ALA A 50 -1.66 -15.78 6.10
N PHE A 51 -2.16 -16.08 4.90
CA PHE A 51 -1.50 -17.00 3.97
C PHE A 51 -0.12 -16.49 3.53
N CYS A 52 -0.01 -15.21 3.16
CA CYS A 52 1.25 -14.61 2.74
C CYS A 52 2.31 -14.65 3.86
N GLU A 53 1.91 -14.37 5.10
CA GLU A 53 2.80 -14.44 6.26
C GLU A 53 3.22 -15.90 6.54
N ALA A 54 2.28 -16.84 6.60
CA ALA A 54 2.56 -18.23 6.92
C ALA A 54 3.46 -18.94 5.89
N ASN A 55 3.43 -18.49 4.63
CA ASN A 55 4.21 -19.08 3.54
C ASN A 55 5.40 -18.21 3.12
N ASN A 56 5.75 -17.16 3.88
CA ASN A 56 6.84 -16.23 3.56
C ASN A 56 6.80 -15.71 2.11
N ILE A 57 5.59 -15.38 1.62
CA ILE A 57 5.39 -14.91 0.23
C ILE A 57 5.97 -13.51 0.04
N LEU A 58 5.90 -12.66 1.07
CA LEU A 58 6.41 -11.29 1.02
C LEU A 58 7.86 -11.24 1.50
N PRO A 59 8.76 -10.52 0.81
CA PRO A 59 10.13 -10.32 1.26
C PRO A 59 10.20 -9.66 2.64
N GLU A 60 11.28 -9.93 3.35
CA GLU A 60 11.50 -9.37 4.69
C GLU A 60 11.68 -7.84 4.66
N GLU A 61 12.19 -7.32 3.55
CA GLU A 61 12.38 -5.89 3.32
C GLU A 61 11.06 -5.15 3.06
N GLN A 62 9.97 -5.87 2.77
CA GLN A 62 8.66 -5.25 2.59
C GLN A 62 8.00 -5.00 3.95
N CYS A 63 7.94 -3.74 4.39
CA CYS A 63 7.15 -3.35 5.58
C CYS A 63 5.74 -2.87 5.25
N GLY A 64 5.50 -2.34 4.05
CA GLY A 64 4.20 -1.81 3.66
C GLY A 64 3.12 -2.89 3.66
N PHE A 65 1.95 -2.57 4.21
CA PHE A 65 0.76 -3.43 4.24
C PHE A 65 0.91 -4.76 5.02
N ARG A 66 1.96 -4.90 5.84
CA ARG A 66 2.15 -6.06 6.72
C ARG A 66 1.80 -5.74 8.16
N HIS A 67 1.21 -6.70 8.86
CA HIS A 67 0.84 -6.54 10.26
C HIS A 67 2.10 -6.42 11.14
N GLY A 68 2.05 -5.53 12.14
CA GLY A 68 3.18 -5.32 13.07
C GLY A 68 4.39 -4.62 12.46
N ARG A 69 4.32 -4.15 11.21
CA ARG A 69 5.38 -3.41 10.53
C ARG A 69 4.95 -2.00 10.20
N SER A 70 5.91 -1.08 10.23
CA SER A 70 5.70 0.34 10.06
C SER A 70 6.78 0.97 9.17
N THR A 71 6.56 2.23 8.81
CA THR A 71 7.58 3.04 8.12
C THR A 71 8.78 3.33 9.02
N VAL A 72 8.64 3.21 10.35
CA VAL A 72 9.73 3.44 11.31
C VAL A 72 10.78 2.33 11.19
N ASP A 73 10.36 1.09 10.95
CA ASP A 73 11.28 -0.04 10.78
C ASP A 73 12.19 0.16 9.56
N MET A 74 11.62 0.61 8.43
CA MET A 74 12.39 0.93 7.24
C MET A 74 13.30 2.15 7.45
N LEU A 75 12.84 3.17 8.18
CA LEU A 75 13.67 4.31 8.53
C LEU A 75 14.87 3.90 9.40
N PHE A 76 14.66 2.97 10.34
CA PHE A 76 15.72 2.41 11.17
C PHE A 76 16.78 1.70 10.32
N VAL A 77 16.37 0.84 9.39
CA VAL A 77 17.28 0.14 8.46
C VAL A 77 18.12 1.14 7.67
N VAL A 78 17.49 2.15 7.08
CA VAL A 78 18.20 3.19 6.31
C VAL A 78 19.21 3.95 7.17
N ARG A 79 18.83 4.38 8.39
CA ARG A 79 19.75 5.07 9.31
C ARG A 79 20.91 4.17 9.71
N HIS A 80 20.66 2.90 9.98
CA HIS A 80 21.69 1.95 10.34
C HIS A 80 22.71 1.76 9.21
N LEU A 81 22.25 1.62 7.96
CA LEU A 81 23.13 1.54 6.79
C LEU A 81 24.00 2.80 6.63
N GLN A 82 23.42 3.99 6.85
CA GLN A 82 24.17 5.25 6.81
C GLN A 82 25.26 5.30 7.89
N GLU A 83 24.97 4.87 9.12
CA GLU A 83 25.95 4.80 10.21
C GLU A 83 27.07 3.81 9.91
N LEU A 84 26.74 2.62 9.41
CA LEU A 84 27.71 1.60 9.03
C LEU A 84 28.63 2.10 7.91
N GLY A 85 28.08 2.77 6.89
CA GLY A 85 28.85 3.37 5.79
C GLY A 85 29.86 4.39 6.32
N ARG A 86 29.42 5.29 7.20
CA ARG A 86 30.29 6.29 7.85
C ARG A 86 31.39 5.64 8.69
N ARG A 87 31.06 4.65 9.53
CA ARG A 87 32.01 3.96 10.41
C ARG A 87 33.07 3.20 9.61
N LYS A 88 32.66 2.49 8.55
CA LYS A 88 33.55 1.69 7.70
C LYS A 88 34.26 2.51 6.62
N LYS A 89 33.94 3.81 6.49
CA LYS A 89 34.44 4.70 5.43
C LYS A 89 34.19 4.14 4.02
N ILE A 90 33.07 3.44 3.83
CA ILE A 90 32.64 2.93 2.53
C ILE A 90 31.59 3.89 1.94
N PRO A 91 31.66 4.20 0.64
CA PRO A 91 30.64 5.01 0.00
C PRO A 91 29.30 4.25 -0.01
N LEU A 92 28.22 4.93 0.36
CA LEU A 92 26.86 4.41 0.32
C LEU A 92 26.06 5.21 -0.70
N TYR A 93 25.39 4.50 -1.61
CA TYR A 93 24.51 5.07 -2.63
C TYR A 93 23.08 4.57 -2.40
N MET A 94 22.09 5.42 -2.66
CA MET A 94 20.67 5.08 -2.50
C MET A 94 19.91 5.45 -3.77
N CYS A 95 19.11 4.52 -4.27
CA CYS A 95 18.23 4.73 -5.41
C CYS A 95 16.78 4.71 -4.93
N PHE A 96 16.03 5.78 -5.22
CA PHE A 96 14.62 5.87 -4.92
C PHE A 96 13.81 5.54 -6.18
N VAL A 97 13.03 4.47 -6.10
CA VAL A 97 12.18 4.00 -7.20
C VAL A 97 10.72 4.22 -6.81
N ASP A 98 9.98 4.97 -7.64
CA ASP A 98 8.54 5.18 -7.50
C ASP A 98 7.84 4.63 -8.74
N LEU A 99 6.83 3.79 -8.54
CA LEU A 99 6.04 3.21 -9.62
C LEU A 99 4.79 4.07 -9.84
N ASN A 100 4.63 4.60 -11.04
CA ASN A 100 3.45 5.38 -11.40
C ASN A 100 2.25 4.44 -11.66
N LYS A 101 1.12 4.72 -10.99
CA LYS A 101 -0.17 4.02 -11.18
C LYS A 101 -0.17 2.52 -10.82
N ALA A 102 0.49 2.16 -9.72
CA ALA A 102 0.38 0.84 -9.08
C ALA A 102 -0.98 0.63 -8.39
#